data_AF-A0A9E2MJ36-F1
#
_entry.id   AF-A0A9E2MJ36-F1
#
_cell.length_a   1.000
_cell.length_b   1.000
_cell.length_c   1.000
_cell.angle_alpha   90.00
_cell.angle_beta   90.00
_cell.angle_gamma   90.00
#
_symmetry.space_group_name_H-M   'P 1'
#
loop_
_entity.id
_entity.type
_entity.pdbx_description
1 polymer ?
#
loop_
_entity_poly.entity_id
_entity_poly.type
_entity_poly.pdbx_seq_one_letter_code
_entity_poly.pdbx_strand_id
1 'polypeptide(L)'
;MPDLTMPALKLAPLVVDPRLAHRLPPDLVRRYHAIPITEDGGRVTVAMADPDDIEARQAIMAALGPSTYVVQADAQDINRWLTELWPEVSSRPLRLLTWASTDAWAEEITPYARGVATLLKASLDLFETAEKGCRAWQALAAESESGGYDLLIFGDYDQSMLQRLFSDSPECRLVEQTSASLLVTRRPRRVLEKILLVLWGQQCENDAAVDWIVRLARPSGALVTILPVIPSMPRPSNRAAAMQSSLPALLSTDTSLGRKIRRVARRLVDQRIESTLRLREEPPFWQVYGEVTEGDYDLVVIAAESHSRLLRYLKDEMDDILLCW
;
A
#
# COMPACT_ATOMS: atom_id res chain seq x y z
N MET A 1 -40.72 16.52 30.44
CA MET A 1 -39.50 15.69 30.44
C MET A 1 -38.38 16.58 29.92
N PRO A 2 -37.19 16.63 30.55
CA PRO A 2 -36.12 17.46 30.03
C PRO A 2 -35.61 16.83 28.73
N ASP A 3 -35.51 17.67 27.71
CA ASP A 3 -34.96 17.37 26.40
C ASP A 3 -33.45 17.13 26.60
N LEU A 4 -33.03 15.86 26.69
CA LEU A 4 -31.63 15.47 26.83
C LEU A 4 -30.99 15.51 25.43
N THR A 5 -30.77 16.71 24.91
CA THR A 5 -30.02 16.89 23.67
C THR A 5 -28.60 16.39 23.90
N MET A 6 -28.21 15.28 23.26
CA MET A 6 -26.86 14.76 23.35
C MET A 6 -25.86 15.78 22.80
N PRO A 7 -24.65 15.90 23.40
CA PRO A 7 -23.64 16.82 22.91
C PRO A 7 -23.17 16.40 21.51
N ALA A 8 -23.37 17.30 20.53
CA ALA A 8 -22.85 17.15 19.18
C ALA A 8 -21.38 17.58 19.13
N LEU A 9 -20.53 16.72 18.58
CA LEU A 9 -19.09 16.92 18.45
C LEU A 9 -18.72 17.09 16.97
N LYS A 10 -17.97 18.14 16.65
CA LYS A 10 -17.34 18.29 15.32
C LYS A 10 -16.03 17.50 15.31
N LEU A 11 -15.86 16.59 14.35
CA LEU A 11 -14.67 15.74 14.26
C LEU A 11 -13.54 16.36 13.43
N ALA A 12 -13.85 17.35 12.60
CA ALA A 12 -12.85 18.01 11.75
C ALA A 12 -11.56 18.52 12.44
N PRO A 13 -11.57 19.04 13.69
CA PRO A 13 -10.34 19.46 14.36
C PRO A 13 -9.69 18.37 15.22
N LEU A 14 -10.30 17.20 15.37
CA LEU A 14 -9.81 16.14 16.27
C LEU A 14 -8.86 15.19 15.57
N VAL A 15 -7.74 14.86 16.21
CA VAL A 15 -6.85 13.80 15.77
C VAL A 15 -7.37 12.49 16.36
N VAL A 16 -7.94 11.62 15.52
CA VAL A 16 -8.37 10.29 15.94
C VAL A 16 -7.15 9.38 16.08
N ASP A 17 -6.95 8.76 17.25
CA ASP A 17 -5.90 7.75 17.42
C ASP A 17 -6.27 6.47 16.65
N PRO A 18 -5.50 6.08 15.62
CA PRO A 18 -5.81 4.88 14.85
C PRO A 18 -5.85 3.61 15.71
N ARG A 19 -5.05 3.51 16.78
CA ARG A 19 -5.06 2.32 17.65
C ARG A 19 -6.38 2.15 18.38
N LEU A 20 -6.91 3.26 18.89
CA LEU A 20 -8.20 3.27 19.57
C LEU A 20 -9.32 3.01 18.57
N ALA A 21 -9.26 3.63 17.39
CA ALA A 21 -10.24 3.40 16.33
C ALA A 21 -10.34 1.92 15.94
N HIS A 22 -9.21 1.24 15.78
CA HIS A 22 -9.13 -0.19 15.44
C HIS A 22 -9.58 -1.15 16.55
N ARG A 23 -9.89 -0.68 17.76
CA ARG A 23 -10.52 -1.53 18.79
C ARG A 23 -11.96 -1.90 18.44
N LEU A 24 -12.62 -1.12 17.57
CA LEU A 24 -13.94 -1.46 17.05
C LEU A 24 -13.79 -2.21 15.71
N PRO A 25 -14.38 -3.41 15.55
CA PRO A 25 -14.32 -4.18 14.31
C PRO A 25 -14.83 -3.40 13.08
N PRO A 26 -14.19 -3.50 11.90
CA PRO A 26 -14.54 -2.73 10.71
C PRO A 26 -16.02 -2.82 10.31
N ASP A 27 -16.62 -4.01 10.46
CA ASP A 27 -18.02 -4.25 10.14
C ASP A 27 -18.96 -3.43 11.02
N LEU A 28 -18.64 -3.27 12.31
CA LEU A 28 -19.43 -2.45 13.24
C LEU A 28 -19.23 -0.96 12.96
N VAL A 29 -17.98 -0.56 12.71
CA VAL A 29 -17.61 0.83 12.41
C VAL A 29 -18.37 1.32 11.16
N ARG A 30 -18.46 0.49 10.11
CA ARG A 30 -19.18 0.79 8.87
C ARG A 30 -20.69 0.69 9.01
N ARG A 31 -21.20 -0.38 9.63
CA ARG A 31 -22.64 -0.60 9.79
C ARG A 31 -23.29 0.49 10.62
N TYR A 32 -22.64 0.90 11.71
CA TYR A 32 -23.19 1.85 12.67
C TYR A 32 -22.61 3.25 12.56
N HIS A 33 -21.76 3.52 11.56
CA HIS A 33 -21.09 4.81 11.36
C HIS A 33 -20.52 5.33 12.68
N ALA A 34 -19.63 4.53 13.27
CA ALA A 34 -19.16 4.73 14.64
C ALA A 34 -17.64 4.62 14.72
N ILE A 35 -16.97 5.60 15.32
CA ILE A 35 -15.51 5.63 15.43
C ILE A 35 -15.10 5.95 16.87
N PRO A 36 -14.30 5.11 17.53
CA PRO A 36 -13.63 5.46 18.79
C PRO A 36 -12.68 6.64 18.61
N ILE A 37 -12.85 7.71 19.38
CA ILE A 37 -12.11 8.97 19.20
C ILE A 37 -11.10 9.27 20.32
N THR A 38 -11.40 8.93 21.57
CA THR A 38 -10.50 9.15 22.71
C THR A 38 -10.80 8.19 23.85
N GLU A 39 -9.81 7.93 24.70
CA GLU A 39 -9.93 7.11 25.90
C GLU A 39 -9.31 7.85 27.08
N ASP A 40 -10.09 8.04 28.14
CA ASP A 40 -9.64 8.68 29.39
C ASP A 40 -10.15 7.86 30.58
N GLY A 41 -9.25 7.54 31.52
CA GLY A 41 -9.59 6.77 32.72
C GLY A 41 -10.25 5.40 32.44
N GLY A 42 -9.95 4.75 31.32
CA GLY A 42 -10.57 3.49 30.90
C GLY A 42 -11.98 3.63 30.35
N ARG A 43 -12.43 4.86 30.06
CA ARG A 43 -13.68 5.18 29.39
C ARG A 43 -13.40 5.55 27.93
N VAL A 44 -13.97 4.79 27.01
CA VAL A 44 -13.82 5.03 25.57
C VAL A 44 -14.95 5.92 25.08
N THR A 45 -14.61 7.03 24.42
CA THR A 45 -15.58 7.88 23.75
C THR A 45 -15.68 7.48 22.27
N VAL A 46 -16.89 7.23 21.81
CA VAL A 46 -17.20 6.83 20.43
C VAL A 46 -18.07 7.89 19.79
N ALA A 47 -17.64 8.42 18.66
CA ALA A 47 -18.44 9.29 17.82
C ALA A 47 -19.34 8.45 16.92
N MET A 48 -20.65 8.75 16.89
CA MET A 48 -21.66 8.04 16.10
C MET A 48 -22.50 9.02 15.30
N ALA A 49 -22.92 8.62 14.09
CA ALA A 49 -23.86 9.41 13.29
C ALA A 49 -25.24 9.46 13.95
N ASP A 50 -25.69 8.32 14.50
CA ASP A 50 -26.96 8.16 15.19
C ASP A 50 -26.74 7.51 16.58
N PRO A 51 -26.64 8.31 17.65
CA PRO A 51 -26.47 7.79 19.00
C PRO A 51 -27.77 7.23 19.61
N ASP A 52 -28.94 7.47 19.02
CA ASP A 52 -30.22 6.97 19.54
C ASP A 52 -30.50 5.52 19.11
N ASP A 53 -29.71 4.99 18.18
CA ASP A 53 -29.72 3.57 17.81
C ASP A 53 -29.27 2.67 18.97
N ILE A 54 -30.26 2.05 19.61
CA ILE A 54 -30.07 1.14 20.75
C ILE A 54 -29.28 -0.11 20.34
N GLU A 55 -29.51 -0.67 19.15
CA GLU A 55 -28.79 -1.86 18.66
C GLU A 55 -27.31 -1.52 18.44
N ALA A 56 -27.02 -0.39 17.80
CA ALA A 56 -25.67 0.10 17.58
C ALA A 56 -24.92 0.29 18.90
N ARG A 57 -25.55 0.96 19.88
CA ARG A 57 -24.96 1.18 21.21
C ARG A 57 -24.63 -0.12 21.92
N GLN A 58 -25.53 -1.09 21.91
CA GLN A 58 -25.28 -2.38 22.53
C GLN A 58 -24.14 -3.14 21.85
N ALA A 59 -24.11 -3.15 20.51
CA ALA A 59 -23.04 -3.80 19.76
C ALA A 59 -21.66 -3.16 20.03
N ILE A 60 -21.61 -1.83 20.09
CA ILE A 60 -20.37 -1.08 20.38
C ILE A 60 -19.92 -1.32 21.83
N MET A 61 -20.84 -1.30 22.80
CA MET A 61 -20.53 -1.61 24.20
C MET A 61 -20.04 -3.05 24.39
N ALA A 62 -20.60 -4.01 23.65
CA ALA A 62 -20.13 -5.39 23.67
C ALA A 62 -18.69 -5.52 23.15
N ALA A 63 -18.32 -4.71 22.15
CA ALA A 63 -16.97 -4.72 21.56
C ALA A 63 -15.93 -3.96 22.39
N LEU A 64 -16.27 -2.80 22.95
CA LEU A 64 -15.32 -1.89 23.62
C LEU A 64 -15.37 -1.95 25.15
N GLY A 65 -16.44 -2.50 25.71
CA GLY A 65 -16.67 -2.65 27.14
C GLY A 65 -17.75 -1.71 27.71
N PRO A 66 -18.14 -1.93 28.99
CA PRO A 66 -19.25 -1.21 29.62
C PRO A 66 -18.98 0.27 29.88
N SER A 67 -17.70 0.68 29.90
CA SER A 67 -17.28 2.08 30.06
C SER A 67 -17.27 2.85 28.74
N THR A 68 -18.18 2.55 27.82
CA THR A 68 -18.25 3.25 26.53
C THR A 68 -19.23 4.42 26.62
N TYR A 69 -18.81 5.59 26.17
CA TYR A 69 -19.61 6.80 26.08
C TYR A 69 -19.79 7.19 24.61
N VAL A 70 -21.02 7.44 24.18
CA VAL A 70 -21.31 7.80 22.79
C VAL A 70 -21.56 9.30 22.68
N VAL A 71 -21.11 9.90 21.59
CA VAL A 71 -21.35 11.30 21.23
C VAL A 71 -21.83 11.37 19.80
N GLN A 72 -22.71 12.31 19.49
CA GLN A 72 -23.17 12.51 18.13
C GLN A 72 -22.08 13.23 17.33
N ALA A 73 -21.81 12.78 16.11
CA ALA A 73 -20.98 13.49 15.16
C ALA A 73 -21.61 13.46 13.77
N ASP A 74 -21.15 14.37 12.91
CA ASP A 74 -21.64 14.46 11.55
C ASP A 74 -21.25 13.21 10.73
N ALA A 75 -22.20 12.68 9.96
CA ALA A 75 -22.00 11.46 9.21
C ALA A 75 -20.94 11.60 8.10
N GLN A 76 -20.78 12.79 7.50
CA GLN A 76 -19.75 13.05 6.50
C GLN A 76 -18.36 13.07 7.14
N ASP A 77 -18.26 13.69 8.31
CA ASP A 77 -17.04 13.71 9.12
C ASP A 77 -16.61 12.29 9.51
N ILE A 78 -17.55 11.44 9.95
CA ILE A 78 -17.30 10.04 10.25
C ILE A 78 -16.85 9.31 8.98
N ASN A 79 -17.58 9.43 7.88
CA ASN A 79 -17.26 8.74 6.62
C ASN A 79 -15.86 9.09 6.11
N ARG A 80 -15.44 10.34 6.22
CA ARG A 80 -14.07 10.77 5.89
C ARG A 80 -13.03 9.99 6.70
N TRP A 81 -13.23 9.87 8.01
CA TRP A 81 -12.36 9.08 8.87
C TRP A 81 -12.45 7.57 8.57
N LEU A 82 -13.60 7.04 8.17
CA LEU A 82 -13.73 5.65 7.74
C LEU A 82 -12.90 5.36 6.49
N THR A 83 -12.93 6.25 5.50
CA THR A 83 -12.11 6.13 4.30
C THR A 83 -10.62 6.16 4.62
N GLU A 84 -10.21 7.01 5.57
CA GLU A 84 -8.80 7.14 5.96
C GLU A 84 -8.30 5.95 6.80
N LEU A 85 -9.11 5.47 7.75
CA LEU A 85 -8.72 4.44 8.71
C LEU A 85 -9.00 3.01 8.23
N TRP A 86 -10.06 2.83 7.44
CA TRP A 86 -10.46 1.55 6.85
C TRP A 86 -10.79 1.74 5.37
N PRO A 87 -9.80 2.05 4.51
CA PRO A 87 -10.01 2.11 3.07
C PRO A 87 -10.68 0.81 2.61
N GLU A 88 -11.71 0.93 1.77
CA GLU A 88 -12.40 -0.23 1.24
C GLU A 88 -11.42 -1.15 0.52
N VAL A 89 -11.14 -2.30 1.14
CA VAL A 89 -10.69 -3.48 0.39
C VAL A 89 -11.90 -3.90 -0.43
N SER A 90 -12.02 -3.26 -1.58
CA SER A 90 -13.10 -3.42 -2.55
C SER A 90 -13.55 -4.88 -2.62
N SER A 91 -14.82 -5.15 -2.29
CA SER A 91 -15.42 -6.49 -2.34
C SER A 91 -15.70 -6.95 -3.77
N ARG A 92 -15.44 -6.09 -4.77
CA ARG A 92 -15.40 -6.51 -6.17
C ARG A 92 -14.24 -7.48 -6.38
N PRO A 93 -14.44 -8.58 -7.12
CA PRO A 93 -13.34 -9.45 -7.49
C PRO A 93 -12.31 -8.63 -8.26
N LEU A 94 -11.03 -8.82 -7.92
CA LEU A 94 -9.94 -8.15 -8.61
C LEU A 94 -9.98 -8.48 -10.10
N ARG A 95 -9.66 -7.51 -10.94
CA ARG A 95 -9.49 -7.68 -12.38
C ARG A 95 -8.03 -7.51 -12.74
N LEU A 96 -7.46 -8.56 -13.34
CA LEU A 96 -6.09 -8.58 -13.83
C LEU A 96 -6.13 -8.56 -15.34
N LEU A 97 -5.24 -7.79 -15.95
CA LEU A 97 -4.98 -7.84 -17.37
C LEU A 97 -3.55 -8.32 -17.56
N THR A 98 -3.35 -9.31 -18.43
CA THR A 98 -2.00 -9.73 -18.80
C THR A 98 -1.73 -9.51 -20.28
N TRP A 99 -0.48 -9.14 -20.57
CA TRP A 99 -0.02 -8.95 -21.93
C TRP A 99 1.40 -9.53 -22.08
N ALA A 100 1.61 -10.21 -23.20
CA ALA A 100 2.90 -10.69 -23.64
C ALA A 100 3.29 -9.98 -24.94
N SER A 101 4.54 -9.53 -25.02
CA SER A 101 5.06 -8.86 -26.22
C SER A 101 5.38 -9.83 -27.36
N THR A 102 5.54 -11.12 -27.06
CA THR A 102 5.88 -12.19 -28.01
C THR A 102 5.16 -13.48 -27.63
N ASP A 103 4.92 -14.35 -28.62
CA ASP A 103 4.26 -15.65 -28.41
C ASP A 103 5.06 -16.56 -27.47
N ALA A 104 6.40 -16.55 -27.59
CA ALA A 104 7.28 -17.31 -26.70
C ALA A 104 7.11 -16.87 -25.24
N TRP A 105 6.93 -15.58 -24.98
CA TRP A 105 6.70 -15.08 -23.63
C TRP A 105 5.26 -15.29 -23.16
N ALA A 106 4.30 -15.34 -24.09
CA ALA A 106 2.92 -15.67 -23.77
C ALA A 106 2.82 -17.06 -23.12
N GLU A 107 3.64 -18.03 -23.54
CA GLU A 107 3.70 -19.37 -22.93
C GLU A 107 4.23 -19.36 -21.49
N GLU A 108 5.11 -18.42 -21.14
CA GLU A 108 5.67 -18.31 -19.77
C GLU A 108 4.82 -17.44 -18.85
N ILE A 109 4.34 -16.29 -19.35
CA ILE A 109 3.64 -15.31 -18.52
C ILE A 109 2.18 -15.68 -18.28
N THR A 110 1.51 -16.33 -19.24
CA THR A 110 0.09 -16.68 -19.08
C THR A 110 -0.14 -17.65 -17.92
N PRO A 111 0.66 -18.74 -17.75
CA PRO A 111 0.57 -19.59 -16.57
C PRO A 111 0.88 -18.83 -15.27
N TYR A 112 1.87 -17.94 -15.29
CA TYR A 112 2.22 -17.13 -14.12
C TYR A 112 1.09 -16.18 -13.72
N ALA A 113 0.56 -15.41 -14.67
CA ALA A 113 -0.57 -14.50 -14.46
C ALA A 113 -1.81 -15.26 -13.96
N ARG A 114 -2.05 -16.47 -14.47
CA ARG A 114 -3.11 -17.36 -13.97
C ARG A 114 -2.86 -17.82 -12.54
N GLY A 115 -1.62 -18.12 -12.19
CA GLY A 115 -1.21 -18.43 -10.82
C GLY A 115 -1.48 -17.27 -9.87
N VAL A 116 -1.09 -16.05 -10.26
CA VAL A 116 -1.34 -14.82 -9.50
C VAL A 116 -2.85 -14.54 -9.38
N ALA A 117 -3.60 -14.69 -10.46
CA ALA A 117 -5.06 -14.54 -10.43
C ALA A 117 -5.74 -15.55 -9.51
N THR A 118 -5.28 -16.81 -9.52
CA THR A 118 -5.79 -17.86 -8.62
C THR A 118 -5.48 -17.54 -7.16
N LEU A 119 -4.26 -17.09 -6.87
CA LEU A 119 -3.82 -16.68 -5.53
C LEU A 119 -4.70 -15.54 -4.99
N LEU A 120 -5.02 -14.57 -5.85
CA LEU A 120 -5.79 -13.38 -5.52
C LEU A 120 -7.31 -13.57 -5.62
N LYS A 121 -7.78 -14.75 -6.06
CA LYS A 121 -9.18 -15.02 -6.41
C LYS A 121 -9.75 -13.96 -7.38
N ALA A 122 -8.96 -13.65 -8.40
CA ALA A 122 -9.20 -12.59 -9.35
C ALA A 122 -9.62 -13.13 -10.72
N SER A 123 -10.28 -12.28 -11.50
CA SER A 123 -10.49 -12.50 -12.94
C SER A 123 -9.23 -12.10 -13.71
N LEU A 124 -8.91 -12.84 -14.76
CA LEU A 124 -7.76 -12.58 -15.63
C LEU A 124 -8.24 -12.47 -17.07
N ASP A 125 -8.04 -11.29 -17.65
CA ASP A 125 -8.24 -11.04 -19.06
C ASP A 125 -6.88 -11.05 -19.78
N LEU A 126 -6.84 -11.62 -20.98
CA LEU A 126 -5.67 -11.64 -21.84
C LEU A 126 -5.80 -10.51 -22.85
N PHE A 127 -4.81 -9.63 -22.91
CA PHE A 127 -4.74 -8.59 -23.94
C PHE A 127 -3.91 -9.10 -25.11
N GLU A 128 -4.52 -9.11 -26.30
CA GLU A 128 -3.86 -9.41 -27.55
C GLU A 128 -3.82 -8.15 -28.41
N THR A 129 -2.65 -7.82 -28.94
CA THR A 129 -2.51 -6.71 -29.89
C THR A 129 -1.51 -7.07 -30.98
N ALA A 130 -1.84 -6.69 -32.21
CA ALA A 130 -0.92 -6.78 -33.33
C ALA A 130 0.14 -5.67 -33.31
N GLU A 131 -0.08 -4.63 -32.51
CA GLU A 131 0.85 -3.52 -32.34
C GLU A 131 2.09 -3.98 -31.57
N LYS A 132 3.22 -3.29 -31.78
CA LYS A 132 4.50 -3.58 -31.10
C LYS A 132 5.06 -2.31 -30.46
N GLY A 133 5.92 -2.49 -29.46
CA GLY A 133 6.59 -1.39 -28.79
C GLY A 133 5.62 -0.41 -28.13
N CYS A 134 5.84 0.90 -28.29
CA CYS A 134 5.06 1.93 -27.59
C CYS A 134 3.57 1.92 -27.96
N ARG A 135 3.20 1.50 -29.17
CA ARG A 135 1.79 1.42 -29.60
C ARG A 135 1.03 0.30 -28.92
N ALA A 136 1.67 -0.85 -28.72
CA ALA A 136 1.11 -1.96 -27.94
C ALA A 136 0.81 -1.51 -26.51
N TRP A 137 1.73 -0.74 -25.93
CA TRP A 137 1.60 -0.16 -24.60
C TRP A 137 0.49 0.88 -24.48
N GLN A 138 0.37 1.79 -25.43
CA GLN A 138 -0.72 2.75 -25.47
C GLN A 138 -2.08 2.07 -25.58
N ALA A 139 -2.17 1.02 -26.40
CA ALA A 139 -3.38 0.21 -26.50
C ALA A 139 -3.69 -0.51 -25.16
N LEU A 140 -2.67 -1.07 -24.50
CA LEU A 140 -2.81 -1.71 -23.19
C LEU A 140 -3.23 -0.73 -22.09
N ALA A 141 -2.68 0.49 -22.08
CA ALA A 141 -3.07 1.53 -21.12
C ALA A 141 -4.50 2.03 -21.35
N ALA A 142 -4.89 2.25 -22.61
CA ALA A 142 -6.27 2.62 -22.94
C ALA A 142 -7.27 1.50 -22.56
N GLU A 143 -6.91 0.24 -22.79
CA GLU A 143 -7.68 -0.92 -22.34
C GLU A 143 -7.74 -0.98 -20.80
N SER A 144 -6.62 -0.69 -20.12
CA SER A 144 -6.56 -0.65 -18.66
C SER A 144 -7.52 0.39 -18.05
N GLU A 145 -7.49 1.61 -18.59
CA GLU A 145 -8.31 2.73 -18.13
C GLU A 145 -9.81 2.49 -18.37
N SER A 146 -10.16 1.93 -19.52
CA SER A 146 -11.56 1.64 -19.87
C SER A 146 -12.10 0.38 -19.18
N GLY A 147 -11.26 -0.63 -18.98
CA GLY A 147 -11.64 -1.90 -18.36
C GLY A 147 -11.63 -1.89 -16.84
N GLY A 148 -11.06 -0.86 -16.19
CA GLY A 148 -11.07 -0.72 -14.74
C GLY A 148 -10.31 -1.83 -14.01
N TYR A 149 -9.17 -2.23 -14.57
CA TYR A 149 -8.30 -3.27 -14.03
C TYR A 149 -7.54 -2.80 -12.79
N ASP A 150 -7.30 -3.71 -11.85
CA ASP A 150 -6.57 -3.43 -10.60
C ASP A 150 -5.06 -3.69 -10.73
N LEU A 151 -4.68 -4.66 -11.57
CA LEU A 151 -3.29 -5.09 -11.78
C LEU A 151 -3.02 -5.44 -13.24
N LEU A 152 -1.98 -4.84 -13.81
CA LEU A 152 -1.45 -5.18 -15.12
C LEU A 152 -0.21 -6.07 -14.97
N ILE A 153 -0.20 -7.24 -15.61
CA ILE A 153 0.90 -8.21 -15.55
C ILE A 153 1.54 -8.33 -16.93
N PHE A 154 2.81 -7.99 -17.06
CA PHE A 154 3.50 -8.05 -18.34
C PHE A 154 4.95 -8.49 -18.22
N GLY A 155 5.49 -8.92 -19.35
CA GLY A 155 6.84 -9.45 -19.49
C GLY A 155 7.82 -8.42 -20.03
N ASP A 156 8.95 -8.21 -19.37
CA ASP A 156 10.03 -7.34 -19.86
C ASP A 156 11.21 -8.18 -20.36
N TYR A 157 11.11 -8.67 -21.61
CA TYR A 157 12.09 -9.57 -22.23
C TYR A 157 13.41 -8.87 -22.64
N ASP A 158 13.35 -7.62 -23.09
CA ASP A 158 14.51 -6.94 -23.72
C ASP A 158 15.05 -5.75 -22.91
N GLN A 159 14.60 -5.55 -21.66
CA GLN A 159 14.94 -4.41 -20.78
C GLN A 159 14.61 -3.01 -21.33
N SER A 160 14.21 -2.93 -22.60
CA SER A 160 13.82 -1.73 -23.31
C SER A 160 12.46 -1.21 -22.87
N MET A 161 11.63 -2.07 -22.27
CA MET A 161 10.25 -1.75 -21.95
C MET A 161 10.15 -0.96 -20.65
N LEU A 162 10.84 -1.40 -19.60
CA LEU A 162 10.98 -0.62 -18.37
C LEU A 162 11.70 0.71 -18.64
N GLN A 163 12.81 0.71 -19.38
CA GLN A 163 13.48 1.95 -19.78
C GLN A 163 12.53 2.93 -20.49
N ARG A 164 11.64 2.42 -21.36
CA ARG A 164 10.62 3.23 -22.04
C ARG A 164 9.53 3.71 -21.09
N LEU A 165 9.04 2.89 -20.18
CA LEU A 165 8.02 3.28 -19.18
C LEU A 165 8.47 4.45 -18.29
N PHE A 166 9.78 4.58 -18.07
CA PHE A 166 10.38 5.68 -17.31
C PHE A 166 11.00 6.77 -18.19
N SER A 167 10.96 6.64 -19.53
CA SER A 167 11.51 7.63 -20.45
C SER A 167 10.73 8.96 -20.41
N ASP A 168 11.41 10.09 -20.63
CA ASP A 168 10.76 11.42 -20.64
C ASP A 168 9.96 11.70 -21.93
N SER A 169 9.96 10.78 -22.88
CA SER A 169 9.19 10.93 -24.10
C SER A 169 7.69 11.06 -23.74
N PRO A 170 7.00 12.08 -24.25
CA PRO A 170 5.59 12.32 -23.94
C PRO A 170 4.68 11.14 -24.36
N GLU A 171 5.18 10.30 -25.28
CA GLU A 171 4.54 9.09 -25.78
C GLU A 171 4.59 7.90 -24.80
N CYS A 172 5.48 7.95 -23.79
CA CYS A 172 5.76 6.83 -22.87
C CYS A 172 5.61 7.15 -21.37
N ARG A 173 5.16 8.36 -20.99
CA ARG A 173 4.83 8.71 -19.58
C ARG A 173 3.53 8.03 -19.11
N LEU A 174 3.52 6.70 -19.18
CA LEU A 174 2.34 5.88 -18.95
C LEU A 174 2.18 5.44 -17.49
N VAL A 175 3.27 5.34 -16.72
CA VAL A 175 3.19 5.06 -15.26
C VAL A 175 2.39 6.15 -14.52
N GLU A 176 2.33 7.35 -15.08
CA GLU A 176 1.50 8.47 -14.60
C GLU A 176 0.05 8.41 -15.10
N GLN A 177 -0.24 7.64 -16.15
CA GLN A 177 -1.55 7.58 -16.81
C GLN A 177 -2.42 6.43 -16.29
N THR A 178 -1.83 5.28 -15.93
CA THR A 178 -2.62 4.14 -15.45
C THR A 178 -2.94 4.24 -13.96
N SER A 179 -4.22 4.08 -13.60
CA SER A 179 -4.63 3.95 -12.18
C SER A 179 -4.40 2.53 -11.63
N ALA A 180 -4.09 1.55 -12.49
CA ALA A 180 -3.83 0.17 -12.12
C ALA A 180 -2.40 -0.01 -11.56
N SER A 181 -2.22 -0.99 -10.68
CA SER A 181 -0.88 -1.39 -10.24
C SER A 181 -0.17 -2.18 -11.35
N LEU A 182 1.16 -2.11 -11.39
CA LEU A 182 1.96 -2.77 -12.43
C LEU A 182 2.79 -3.90 -11.81
N LEU A 183 2.69 -5.10 -12.39
CA LEU A 183 3.55 -6.24 -12.09
C LEU A 183 4.40 -6.57 -13.32
N VAL A 184 5.69 -6.31 -13.20
CA VAL A 184 6.66 -6.58 -14.26
C VAL A 184 7.34 -7.91 -13.97
N THR A 185 7.20 -8.85 -14.90
CA THR A 185 7.78 -10.18 -14.78
C THR A 185 8.99 -10.29 -15.71
N ARG A 186 10.10 -10.77 -15.16
CA ARG A 186 11.32 -11.10 -15.92
C ARG A 186 11.67 -12.57 -15.80
N ARG A 187 11.54 -13.10 -14.58
CA ARG A 187 11.70 -14.52 -14.28
C ARG A 187 10.50 -14.95 -13.45
N PRO A 188 9.38 -15.38 -14.07
CA PRO A 188 8.17 -15.74 -13.34
C PRO A 188 8.45 -16.92 -12.41
N ARG A 189 8.55 -16.66 -11.10
CA ARG A 189 8.67 -17.70 -10.07
C ARG A 189 7.29 -18.25 -9.70
N ARG A 190 7.15 -19.57 -9.61
CA ARG A 190 5.85 -20.22 -9.37
C ARG A 190 5.37 -20.12 -7.92
N VAL A 191 6.27 -19.89 -6.97
CA VAL A 191 5.97 -19.78 -5.54
C VAL A 191 6.49 -18.45 -5.05
N LEU A 192 5.65 -17.72 -4.29
CA LEU A 192 6.04 -16.50 -3.61
C LEU A 192 6.41 -16.87 -2.17
N GLU A 193 7.71 -16.95 -1.88
CA GLU A 193 8.25 -17.27 -0.57
C GLU A 193 8.82 -16.02 0.13
N LYS A 194 9.43 -15.11 -0.63
CA LYS A 194 10.05 -13.89 -0.11
C LYS A 194 9.61 -12.66 -0.88
N ILE A 195 9.05 -11.70 -0.16
CA ILE A 195 8.60 -10.43 -0.73
C ILE A 195 9.33 -9.28 -0.06
N LEU A 196 9.91 -8.37 -0.84
CA LEU A 196 10.50 -7.14 -0.35
C LEU A 196 9.52 -5.97 -0.52
N LEU A 197 9.16 -5.31 0.58
CA LEU A 197 8.40 -4.07 0.58
C LEU A 197 9.36 -2.89 0.80
N VAL A 198 9.53 -2.05 -0.22
CA VAL A 198 10.36 -0.87 -0.15
C VAL A 198 9.53 0.34 0.30
N LEU A 199 9.88 0.92 1.45
CA LEU A 199 9.19 2.08 2.03
C LEU A 199 10.02 3.34 1.90
N TRP A 200 9.45 4.38 1.30
CA TRP A 200 10.11 5.68 1.16
C TRP A 200 9.57 6.73 2.13
N GLY A 201 10.45 7.62 2.57
CA GLY A 201 10.15 8.70 3.49
C GLY A 201 9.66 9.96 2.78
N GLN A 202 8.36 10.02 2.49
CA GLN A 202 7.48 11.20 2.41
C GLN A 202 6.03 10.65 2.42
N GLN A 203 5.05 11.52 2.70
CA GLN A 203 3.67 11.15 3.02
C GLN A 203 2.96 10.48 1.82
N CYS A 204 3.06 9.16 1.68
CA CYS A 204 2.03 8.42 0.97
C CYS A 204 0.85 8.28 1.93
N GLU A 205 -0.26 8.95 1.62
CA GLU A 205 -1.56 8.65 2.24
C GLU A 205 -2.10 7.31 1.73
N ASN A 206 -1.71 6.91 0.51
CA ASN A 206 -2.16 5.66 -0.09
C ASN A 206 -1.25 4.47 0.27
N ASP A 207 -1.82 3.50 0.99
CA ASP A 207 -1.19 2.26 1.42
C ASP A 207 -1.34 1.13 0.37
N ALA A 208 -1.63 1.44 -0.91
CA ALA A 208 -1.82 0.45 -1.99
C ALA A 208 -0.72 -0.62 -2.09
N ALA A 209 0.55 -0.24 -1.90
CA ALA A 209 1.66 -1.19 -1.86
C ALA A 209 1.50 -2.19 -0.70
N VAL A 210 1.08 -1.71 0.47
CA VAL A 210 0.81 -2.53 1.65
C VAL A 210 -0.43 -3.40 1.44
N ASP A 211 -1.47 -2.88 0.77
CA ASP A 211 -2.66 -3.65 0.39
C ASP A 211 -2.28 -4.84 -0.48
N TRP A 212 -1.40 -4.62 -1.48
CA TRP A 212 -0.88 -5.68 -2.33
C TRP A 212 -0.06 -6.70 -1.55
N ILE A 213 0.81 -6.25 -0.64
CA ILE A 213 1.55 -7.15 0.25
C ILE A 213 0.60 -8.04 1.04
N VAL A 214 -0.45 -7.47 1.65
CA VAL A 214 -1.43 -8.25 2.43
C VAL A 214 -2.17 -9.25 1.54
N ARG A 215 -2.58 -8.85 0.33
CA ARG A 215 -3.28 -9.70 -0.63
C ARG A 215 -2.43 -10.84 -1.17
N LEU A 216 -1.12 -10.65 -1.31
CA LEU A 216 -0.19 -11.64 -1.84
C LEU A 216 0.40 -12.55 -0.75
N ALA A 217 0.93 -11.96 0.32
CA ALA A 217 1.64 -12.69 1.37
C ALA A 217 0.72 -13.58 2.21
N ARG A 218 -0.53 -13.14 2.47
CA ARG A 218 -1.47 -13.92 3.30
C ARG A 218 -1.84 -15.27 2.70
N PRO A 219 -2.25 -15.38 1.41
CA PRO A 219 -2.53 -16.67 0.81
C PRO A 219 -1.27 -17.46 0.42
N SER A 220 -0.14 -16.81 0.16
CA SER A 220 1.11 -17.51 -0.19
C SER A 220 1.93 -17.97 1.02
N GLY A 221 1.71 -17.37 2.19
CA GLY A 221 2.57 -17.58 3.36
C GLY A 221 3.96 -16.95 3.22
N ALA A 222 4.14 -15.99 2.30
CA ALA A 222 5.44 -15.40 2.04
C ALA A 222 5.97 -14.60 3.25
N LEU A 223 7.27 -14.69 3.47
CA LEU A 223 8.02 -13.83 4.38
C LEU A 223 8.15 -12.43 3.76
N VAL A 224 7.71 -11.42 4.50
CA VAL A 224 7.81 -10.02 4.05
C VAL A 224 9.02 -9.33 4.69
N THR A 225 9.97 -8.89 3.89
CA THR A 225 11.01 -7.97 4.36
C THR A 225 10.58 -6.54 4.09
N ILE A 226 10.56 -5.70 5.11
CA ILE A 226 10.35 -4.26 4.99
C ILE A 226 11.73 -3.59 4.91
N LEU A 227 11.97 -2.83 3.85
CA LEU A 227 13.16 -1.99 3.68
C LEU A 227 12.76 -0.51 3.65
N PRO A 228 12.90 0.22 4.76
CA PRO A 228 12.74 1.66 4.78
C PRO A 228 13.98 2.31 4.19
N VAL A 229 13.81 3.04 3.10
CA VAL A 229 14.92 3.71 2.45
C VAL A 229 15.08 5.10 3.02
N ILE A 230 16.26 5.32 3.59
CA ILE A 230 16.62 6.56 4.27
C ILE A 230 17.28 7.49 3.24
N PRO A 231 16.77 8.72 3.02
CA PRO A 231 17.42 9.66 2.11
C PRO A 231 18.81 10.04 2.63
N SER A 232 19.85 9.94 1.79
CA SER A 232 21.14 10.56 2.09
C SER A 232 20.97 12.06 2.10
N MET A 233 21.17 12.70 3.26
CA MET A 233 21.11 14.16 3.38
C MET A 233 22.45 14.76 2.96
N PRO A 234 22.56 15.56 1.88
CA PRO A 234 23.69 16.45 1.72
C PRO A 234 23.35 17.77 2.41
N ARG A 235 23.83 18.01 3.64
CA ARG A 235 24.20 19.37 4.09
C ARG A 235 24.91 19.43 5.47
N PRO A 236 25.92 20.31 5.60
CA PRO A 236 26.68 20.52 6.82
C PRO A 236 26.03 21.63 7.66
N SER A 237 25.01 21.32 8.47
CA SER A 237 24.49 22.34 9.41
C SER A 237 23.73 21.81 10.62
N ASN A 238 23.77 20.51 10.89
CA ASN A 238 23.33 20.01 12.19
C ASN A 238 24.18 18.83 12.65
N ARG A 239 25.33 19.16 13.25
CA ARG A 239 26.26 18.21 13.89
C ARG A 239 25.62 17.38 15.03
N ALA A 240 24.38 17.68 15.42
CA ALA A 240 23.59 16.91 16.39
C ALA A 240 22.69 15.83 15.75
N ALA A 241 22.45 15.86 14.43
CA ALA A 241 21.62 14.87 13.73
C ALA A 241 22.44 13.75 13.06
N ALA A 242 23.77 13.87 13.06
CA ALA A 242 24.72 12.84 12.61
C ALA A 242 24.97 11.78 13.70
N MET A 243 23.98 11.52 14.55
CA MET A 243 24.03 10.42 15.52
C MET A 243 23.46 9.21 14.82
N GLN A 244 24.29 8.17 14.67
CA GLN A 244 23.99 6.86 14.07
C GLN A 244 22.49 6.55 14.07
N SER A 245 21.92 6.44 12.86
CA SER A 245 20.49 6.19 12.63
C SER A 245 20.14 4.75 12.99
N SER A 246 20.30 4.40 14.26
CA SER A 246 19.93 3.09 14.79
C SER A 246 18.42 2.89 14.62
N LEU A 247 18.01 1.65 14.34
CA LEU A 247 16.59 1.29 14.23
C LEU A 247 15.73 1.80 15.41
N PRO A 248 16.20 1.74 16.67
CA PRO A 248 15.47 2.32 17.79
C PRO A 248 15.28 3.84 17.66
N ALA A 249 16.26 4.59 17.14
CA ALA A 249 16.14 6.05 16.95
C ALA A 249 15.12 6.40 15.86
N LEU A 250 15.07 5.63 14.76
CA LEU A 250 14.07 5.81 13.69
C LEU A 250 12.65 5.44 14.14
N LEU A 251 12.51 4.39 14.96
CA LEU A 251 11.22 3.96 15.48
C LEU A 251 10.72 4.84 16.64
N SER A 252 11.62 5.42 17.43
CA SER A 252 11.30 6.29 18.57
C SER A 252 11.04 7.74 18.17
N THR A 253 11.62 8.22 17.07
CA THR A 253 11.32 9.55 16.54
C THR A 253 9.94 9.59 15.90
N ASP A 254 9.19 10.68 16.10
CA ASP A 254 7.88 10.88 15.46
C ASP A 254 8.00 11.37 14.01
N THR A 255 9.02 10.87 13.32
CA THR A 255 9.25 11.14 11.90
C THR A 255 8.14 10.50 11.06
N SER A 256 7.86 11.06 9.88
CA SER A 256 6.88 10.50 8.94
C SER A 256 7.21 9.04 8.57
N LEU A 257 8.49 8.75 8.30
CA LEU A 257 8.97 7.40 8.02
C LEU A 257 8.81 6.48 9.24
N GLY A 258 9.18 6.93 10.44
CA GLY A 258 8.99 6.16 11.68
C GLY A 258 7.53 5.82 11.95
N ARG A 259 6.60 6.77 11.71
CA ARG A 259 5.15 6.53 11.79
C ARG A 259 4.67 5.53 10.74
N LYS A 260 5.14 5.64 9.49
CA LYS A 260 4.79 4.73 8.39
C LYS A 260 5.28 3.31 8.68
N ILE A 261 6.53 3.12 9.09
CA ILE A 261 7.07 1.81 9.47
C ILE A 261 6.23 1.20 10.60
N ARG A 262 5.93 1.96 11.66
CA ARG A 262 5.10 1.49 12.78
C ARG A 262 3.69 1.08 12.32
N ARG A 263 3.07 1.84 11.41
CA ARG A 263 1.75 1.54 10.85
C ARG A 263 1.78 0.26 10.02
N VAL A 264 2.72 0.14 9.09
CA VAL A 264 2.88 -1.03 8.22
C VAL A 264 3.18 -2.28 9.03
N ALA A 265 4.14 -2.22 9.95
CA ALA A 265 4.50 -3.36 10.81
C ALA A 265 3.31 -3.85 11.63
N ARG A 266 2.53 -2.94 12.25
CA ARG A 266 1.30 -3.32 12.96
C ARG A 266 0.31 -4.00 12.03
N ARG A 267 0.08 -3.44 10.84
CA ARG A 267 -0.86 -3.99 9.88
C ARG A 267 -0.48 -5.41 9.45
N LEU A 268 0.81 -5.69 9.23
CA LEU A 268 1.27 -7.04 8.90
C LEU A 268 1.09 -8.01 10.08
N VAL A 269 1.41 -7.57 11.31
CA VAL A 269 1.18 -8.36 12.53
C VAL A 269 -0.31 -8.67 12.74
N ASP A 270 -1.19 -7.68 12.57
CA ASP A 270 -2.65 -7.84 12.71
C ASP A 270 -3.20 -8.83 11.68
N GLN A 271 -2.60 -8.88 10.49
CA GLN A 271 -2.92 -9.84 9.43
C GLN A 271 -2.19 -11.19 9.57
N ARG A 272 -1.41 -11.38 10.65
CA ARG A 272 -0.60 -12.59 10.93
C ARG A 272 0.40 -12.93 9.82
N ILE A 273 0.97 -11.92 9.20
CA ILE A 273 2.01 -12.05 8.17
C ILE A 273 3.37 -12.00 8.86
N GLU A 274 4.22 -12.98 8.60
CA GLU A 274 5.59 -12.98 9.10
C GLU A 274 6.38 -11.88 8.37
N SER A 275 6.99 -10.98 9.15
CA SER A 275 7.73 -9.86 8.58
C SER A 275 9.03 -9.56 9.31
N THR A 276 10.04 -9.16 8.56
CA THR A 276 11.33 -8.68 9.07
C THR A 276 11.58 -7.25 8.63
N LEU A 277 12.33 -6.48 9.42
CA LEU A 277 12.66 -5.09 9.12
C LEU A 277 14.18 -4.99 8.90
N ARG A 278 14.58 -4.55 7.70
CA ARG A 278 15.98 -4.34 7.31
C ARG A 278 16.26 -2.85 7.20
N LEU A 279 17.37 -2.40 7.80
CA LEU A 279 17.88 -1.05 7.60
C LEU A 279 19.21 -1.12 6.88
N ARG A 280 19.43 -0.14 6.03
CA ARG A 280 20.65 0.04 5.24
C ARG A 280 21.09 1.49 5.32
N GLU A 281 22.40 1.71 5.35
CA GLU A 281 23.02 3.03 5.59
C GLU A 281 23.62 3.63 4.32
N GLU A 282 23.65 2.86 3.23
CA GLU A 282 24.14 3.26 1.92
C GLU A 282 23.29 4.39 1.30
N PRO A 283 23.73 5.00 0.19
CA PRO A 283 22.85 5.89 -0.56
C PRO A 283 21.56 5.18 -1.02
N PRO A 284 20.44 5.91 -1.19
CA PRO A 284 19.10 5.31 -1.31
C PRO A 284 18.98 4.24 -2.39
N PHE A 285 19.61 4.46 -3.54
CA PHE A 285 19.71 3.51 -4.63
C PHE A 285 20.38 2.20 -4.19
N TRP A 286 21.58 2.31 -3.62
CA TRP A 286 22.39 1.19 -3.16
C TRP A 286 21.74 0.42 -2.01
N GLN A 287 20.88 1.06 -1.21
CA GLN A 287 20.11 0.35 -0.19
C GLN A 287 19.18 -0.70 -0.83
N VAL A 288 18.43 -0.31 -1.88
CA VAL A 288 17.53 -1.23 -2.58
C VAL A 288 18.33 -2.25 -3.38
N TYR A 289 19.30 -1.79 -4.17
CA TYR A 289 20.13 -2.66 -5.00
C TYR A 289 20.84 -3.74 -4.18
N GLY A 290 21.49 -3.35 -3.07
CA GLY A 290 22.23 -4.28 -2.23
C GLY A 290 21.32 -5.32 -1.58
N GLU A 291 20.19 -4.88 -1.00
CA GLU A 291 19.23 -5.79 -0.37
C GLU A 291 18.68 -6.83 -1.34
N VAL A 292 18.34 -6.37 -2.53
CA VAL A 292 17.80 -7.19 -3.60
C VAL A 292 18.79 -8.25 -4.07
N THR A 293 20.03 -7.82 -4.30
CA THR A 293 21.09 -8.70 -4.82
C THR A 293 21.46 -9.77 -3.78
N GLU A 294 21.32 -9.45 -2.50
CA GLU A 294 21.64 -10.35 -1.38
C GLU A 294 20.48 -11.27 -0.97
N GLY A 295 19.22 -10.79 -1.07
CA GLY A 295 18.07 -11.43 -0.39
C GLY A 295 17.34 -12.52 -1.17
N ASP A 296 17.62 -12.68 -2.47
CA ASP A 296 16.94 -13.60 -3.40
C ASP A 296 15.40 -13.51 -3.28
N TYR A 297 14.87 -12.32 -3.48
CA TYR A 297 13.43 -12.03 -3.38
C TYR A 297 12.67 -12.49 -4.63
N ASP A 298 11.47 -13.04 -4.45
CA ASP A 298 10.60 -13.46 -5.55
C ASP A 298 9.78 -12.29 -6.11
N LEU A 299 9.52 -11.28 -5.28
CA LEU A 299 8.77 -10.09 -5.64
C LEU A 299 9.28 -8.88 -4.87
N VAL A 300 9.38 -7.74 -5.57
CA VAL A 300 9.61 -6.44 -4.94
C VAL A 300 8.44 -5.54 -5.21
N VAL A 301 7.91 -4.99 -4.11
CA VAL A 301 6.80 -4.06 -4.14
C VAL A 301 7.33 -2.69 -3.78
N ILE A 302 7.19 -1.77 -4.73
CA ILE A 302 7.57 -0.36 -4.60
C ILE A 302 6.30 0.47 -4.73
N ALA A 303 6.07 1.37 -3.78
CA ALA A 303 5.04 2.39 -3.94
C ALA A 303 5.48 3.40 -5.01
N ALA A 304 4.85 3.38 -6.18
CA ALA A 304 5.06 4.40 -7.21
C ALA A 304 4.31 5.67 -6.78
N GLU A 305 5.04 6.71 -6.38
CA GLU A 305 4.42 8.03 -6.18
C GLU A 305 4.44 8.78 -7.52
N SER A 306 3.31 9.38 -7.90
CA SER A 306 3.13 10.21 -9.12
C SER A 306 4.07 11.43 -9.20
N HIS A 307 4.85 11.69 -8.14
CA HIS A 307 5.83 12.78 -8.07
C HIS A 307 7.20 12.32 -7.56
N SER A 308 7.41 11.01 -7.41
CA SER A 308 8.59 10.49 -6.74
C SER A 308 9.86 10.97 -7.46
N ARG A 309 10.65 11.79 -6.74
CA ARG A 309 12.05 12.05 -7.09
C ARG A 309 12.80 10.74 -7.21
N LEU A 310 12.32 9.66 -6.59
CA LEU A 310 12.78 8.30 -6.78
C LEU A 310 12.67 7.83 -8.22
N LEU A 311 11.51 7.90 -8.89
CA LEU A 311 11.46 7.48 -10.30
C LEU A 311 12.41 8.30 -11.16
N ARG A 312 12.71 9.54 -10.80
CA ARG A 312 13.79 10.34 -11.43
C ARG A 312 15.21 9.91 -11.03
N TYR A 313 15.47 9.63 -9.76
CA TYR A 313 16.77 9.20 -9.23
C TYR A 313 17.11 7.77 -9.68
N LEU A 314 16.14 6.87 -9.60
CA LEU A 314 16.16 5.56 -10.21
C LEU A 314 16.32 5.72 -11.71
N LYS A 315 15.54 6.54 -12.43
CA LYS A 315 15.72 6.73 -13.88
C LYS A 315 17.14 7.10 -14.31
N ASP A 316 17.86 7.90 -13.52
CA ASP A 316 19.27 8.24 -13.81
C ASP A 316 20.26 7.09 -13.53
N GLU A 317 19.94 6.15 -12.63
CA GLU A 317 20.77 4.98 -12.25
C GLU A 317 20.10 3.62 -12.60
N MET A 318 19.03 3.62 -13.41
CA MET A 318 18.10 2.50 -13.54
C MET A 318 18.63 1.38 -14.41
N ASP A 319 19.63 1.70 -15.23
CA ASP A 319 20.38 0.70 -15.94
C ASP A 319 20.92 -0.32 -14.92
N ASP A 320 21.52 0.10 -13.79
CA ASP A 320 22.16 -0.84 -12.87
C ASP A 320 21.19 -1.61 -11.96
N ILE A 321 20.11 -0.99 -11.45
CA ILE A 321 19.10 -1.74 -10.66
C ILE A 321 18.37 -2.74 -11.53
N LEU A 322 18.10 -2.45 -12.80
CA LEU A 322 17.43 -3.39 -13.68
C LEU A 322 18.42 -4.38 -14.32
N LEU A 323 19.70 -4.06 -14.48
CA LEU A 323 20.67 -5.00 -15.05
C LEU A 323 20.90 -6.25 -14.17
N CYS A 324 20.58 -6.18 -12.88
CA CYS A 324 20.78 -7.30 -11.94
C CYS A 324 19.53 -8.16 -11.66
N TRP A 325 18.40 -7.91 -12.34
CA TRP A 325 17.14 -8.65 -12.18
C TRP A 325 16.77 -9.52 -13.38
#